data_AF-A0A9E1VDN6-F1
#
_entry.id   AF-A0A9E1VDN6-F1
#
_cell.length_a   1.000
_cell.length_b   1.000
_cell.length_c   1.000
_cell.angle_alpha   90.00
_cell.angle_beta   90.00
_cell.angle_gamma   90.00
#
_symmetry.space_group_name_H-M   'P 1'
#
loop_
_entity.id
_entity.type
_entity.pdbx_description
1 polymer ?
#
loop_
_entity_poly.entity_id
_entity_poly.type
_entity_poly.pdbx_seq_one_letter_code
_entity_poly.pdbx_strand_id
1 'polypeptide(L)'
;MTEYNVHILRPESLSEGIVEDAFSIIEHSKGYNEGPVKFYLHPWDYEPHAGKLEEEDVEEEPRRTIDTQSSIRYSIELNYSAPIDVDYSARDLVRKFREAEVTPALPIGKRKIPVNELLESCKVIARDFRKQNGITETNNLVIVTTTQGNTNNFFAEGADIITPTALVQINHTVMQEGNPHLLLTYYMAAMPLKALGFNDPDYINKYAHQNTKGCMNDLGAEDVYHLRIKTKTADICETCKKILSDNKVPYPIISQLRGIFGLVRKIQINIEDFEQDWTQPRVEIGAKRLG
;
A
#
# COMPACT_ATOMS: atom_id res chain seq x y z
N MET A 1 19.91 10.48 -15.11
CA MET A 1 18.63 9.79 -14.82
C MET A 1 17.73 10.84 -14.23
N THR A 2 16.57 11.10 -14.84
CA THR A 2 15.62 12.10 -14.35
C THR A 2 14.90 11.54 -13.12
N GLU A 3 14.81 12.35 -12.08
CA GLU A 3 14.02 12.07 -10.87
C GLU A 3 12.53 11.88 -11.23
N TYR A 4 11.85 10.96 -10.55
CA TYR A 4 10.41 10.73 -10.66
C TYR A 4 9.72 11.07 -9.34
N ASN A 5 8.86 12.09 -9.36
CA ASN A 5 8.22 12.62 -8.16
C ASN A 5 6.82 12.03 -7.99
N VAL A 6 6.47 11.70 -6.75
CA VAL A 6 5.17 11.14 -6.36
C VAL A 6 4.59 12.05 -5.28
N HIS A 7 3.53 12.78 -5.63
CA HIS A 7 2.81 13.68 -4.74
C HIS A 7 1.55 12.98 -4.25
N ILE A 8 1.52 12.61 -2.97
CA ILE A 8 0.38 11.99 -2.32
C ILE A 8 -0.44 13.11 -1.70
N LEU A 9 -1.69 13.27 -2.13
CA LEU A 9 -2.62 14.22 -1.55
C LEU A 9 -3.50 13.49 -0.54
N ARG A 10 -3.59 14.04 0.67
CA ARG A 10 -4.54 13.66 1.72
C ARG A 10 -5.61 14.74 1.83
N PRO A 11 -6.90 14.40 2.02
CA PRO A 11 -7.92 15.40 2.33
C PRO A 11 -7.53 16.19 3.59
N GLU A 12 -7.42 17.52 3.51
CA GLU A 12 -7.04 18.37 4.64
C GLU A 12 -8.03 18.25 5.81
N SER A 13 -9.31 17.99 5.52
CA SER A 13 -10.35 17.81 6.54
C SER A 13 -10.21 16.52 7.35
N LEU A 14 -9.45 15.53 6.87
CA LEU A 14 -9.13 14.30 7.59
C LEU A 14 -8.01 14.59 8.60
N SER A 15 -8.11 14.06 9.82
CA SER A 15 -6.99 14.15 10.77
C SER A 15 -5.79 13.33 10.29
N GLU A 16 -4.59 13.67 10.74
CA GLU A 16 -3.43 12.80 10.58
C GLU A 16 -3.72 11.42 11.19
N GLY A 17 -3.20 10.36 10.57
CA GLY A 17 -3.45 8.99 10.98
C GLY A 17 -2.96 7.98 9.94
N ILE A 18 -3.87 7.17 9.38
CA ILE A 18 -3.53 6.02 8.54
C ILE A 18 -2.65 6.37 7.32
N VAL A 19 -2.83 7.57 6.74
CA VAL A 19 -2.07 8.01 5.57
C VAL A 19 -0.64 8.37 5.97
N GLU A 20 -0.47 9.07 7.09
CA GLU A 20 0.83 9.40 7.69
C GLU A 20 1.57 8.15 8.15
N ASP A 21 0.87 7.20 8.77
CA ASP A 21 1.44 5.91 9.18
C ASP A 21 1.98 5.16 7.96
N ALA A 22 1.22 5.10 6.87
CA ALA A 22 1.64 4.48 5.62
C ALA A 22 2.83 5.23 4.99
N PHE A 23 2.78 6.56 4.94
CA PHE A 23 3.86 7.37 4.41
C PHE A 23 5.15 7.20 5.21
N SER A 24 5.05 7.08 6.54
CA SER A 24 6.21 6.88 7.40
C SER A 24 6.99 5.61 7.06
N ILE A 25 6.33 4.55 6.58
CA ILE A 25 7.02 3.32 6.12
C ILE A 25 7.84 3.61 4.86
N ILE A 26 7.33 4.44 3.96
CA ILE A 26 8.07 4.89 2.77
C ILE A 26 9.32 5.67 3.19
N GLU A 27 9.21 6.57 4.17
CA GLU A 27 10.34 7.35 4.70
C GLU A 27 11.45 6.48 5.31
N HIS A 28 11.08 5.35 5.92
CA HIS A 28 12.03 4.39 6.49
C HIS A 28 12.56 3.39 5.46
N SER A 29 12.11 3.46 4.20
CA SER A 29 12.60 2.56 3.15
C SER A 29 14.02 2.92 2.72
N LYS A 30 14.80 1.87 2.40
CA LYS A 30 16.16 2.05 1.89
C LYS A 30 16.12 2.83 0.57
N GLY A 31 16.86 3.92 0.50
CA GLY A 31 16.93 4.77 -0.68
C GLY A 31 15.82 5.81 -0.78
N TYR A 32 15.05 6.07 0.28
CA TYR A 32 14.08 7.16 0.33
C TYR A 32 14.69 8.52 -0.09
N ASN A 33 15.82 8.91 0.53
CA ASN A 33 16.46 10.20 0.26
C ASN A 33 17.33 10.21 -1.01
N GLU A 34 17.90 9.07 -1.40
CA GLU A 34 18.95 8.98 -2.43
C GLU A 34 18.45 8.37 -3.75
N GLY A 35 17.30 7.70 -3.73
CA GLY A 35 16.74 6.99 -4.86
C GLY A 35 16.17 7.90 -5.94
N PRO A 36 15.95 7.37 -7.16
CA PRO A 36 15.38 8.12 -8.28
C PRO A 36 13.91 8.50 -8.11
N VAL A 37 13.17 7.88 -7.19
CA VAL A 37 11.78 8.21 -6.88
C VAL A 37 11.72 9.04 -5.60
N LYS A 38 11.09 10.21 -5.64
CA LYS A 38 10.84 11.06 -4.46
C LYS A 38 9.37 11.05 -4.10
N PHE A 39 9.07 10.92 -2.82
CA PHE A 39 7.71 10.90 -2.31
C PHE A 39 7.47 12.13 -1.45
N TYR A 40 6.30 12.75 -1.65
CA TYR A 40 5.87 13.92 -0.90
C TYR A 40 4.43 13.73 -0.46
N LEU A 41 4.14 13.94 0.83
CA LEU A 41 2.79 13.94 1.37
C LEU A 41 2.30 15.38 1.54
N HIS A 42 1.10 15.67 1.05
CA HIS A 42 0.49 17.00 1.11
C HIS A 42 -0.93 16.91 1.67
N PRO A 43 -1.27 17.64 2.76
CA PRO A 43 -2.66 17.94 3.04
C PRO A 43 -3.20 18.88 1.95
N TRP A 44 -4.40 18.61 1.43
CA TRP A 44 -5.01 19.40 0.35
C TRP A 44 -6.53 19.50 0.51
N ASP A 45 -7.10 20.68 0.25
CA ASP A 45 -8.53 20.95 0.40
C ASP A 45 -9.34 20.47 -0.81
N TYR A 46 -9.85 19.24 -0.77
CA TYR A 46 -10.67 18.66 -1.86
C TYR A 46 -11.78 17.71 -1.42
N GLU A 47 -11.96 17.49 -0.12
CA GLU A 47 -13.01 16.60 0.40
C GLU A 47 -13.37 17.06 1.83
N PRO A 48 -14.20 18.10 1.99
CA PRO A 48 -14.42 18.76 3.29
C PRO A 48 -15.16 17.90 4.33
N HIS A 49 -15.70 16.75 3.90
CA HIS A 49 -16.44 15.81 4.73
C HIS A 49 -15.63 14.59 5.16
N ALA A 50 -14.37 14.43 4.70
CA ALA A 50 -13.53 13.28 5.04
C ALA A 50 -13.27 13.13 6.55
N GLY A 51 -13.26 14.24 7.31
CA GLY A 51 -13.14 14.22 8.77
C GLY A 51 -14.44 13.93 9.53
N LYS A 52 -15.58 13.77 8.85
CA LYS A 52 -16.91 13.56 9.45
C LYS A 52 -17.52 12.21 9.05
N LEU A 53 -16.68 11.19 8.93
CA LEU A 53 -17.14 9.85 8.58
C LEU A 53 -18.07 9.31 9.67
N GLU A 54 -19.25 8.86 9.25
CA GLU A 54 -20.19 8.11 10.08
C GLU A 54 -19.98 6.61 9.84
N GLU A 55 -20.17 5.78 10.86
CA GLU A 55 -20.18 4.32 10.70
C GLU A 55 -21.42 3.89 9.90
N GLU A 56 -21.23 3.07 8.86
CA GLU A 56 -22.35 2.41 8.18
C GLU A 56 -22.74 1.12 8.93
N ASP A 57 -24.05 0.84 8.99
CA ASP A 57 -24.56 -0.50 9.27
C ASP A 57 -24.11 -1.42 8.13
N VAL A 58 -23.06 -2.20 8.37
CA VAL A 58 -22.56 -3.18 7.42
C VAL A 58 -23.65 -4.23 7.19
N GLU A 59 -24.32 -4.22 6.03
CA GLU A 59 -25.01 -5.43 5.57
C GLU A 59 -23.92 -6.51 5.44
N GLU A 60 -23.91 -7.45 6.38
CA GLU A 60 -22.90 -8.51 6.47
C GLU A 60 -22.88 -9.31 5.16
N GLU A 61 -21.94 -9.00 4.27
CA GLU A 61 -21.47 -10.01 3.33
C GLU A 61 -20.92 -11.19 4.16
N PRO A 62 -21.26 -12.44 3.81
CA PRO A 62 -21.06 -13.59 4.69
C PRO A 62 -19.57 -13.73 5.04
N ARG A 63 -19.22 -13.28 6.25
CA ARG A 63 -17.89 -13.42 6.82
C ARG A 63 -17.58 -14.91 6.88
N ARG A 64 -16.52 -15.36 6.19
CA ARG A 64 -15.82 -16.57 6.60
C ARG A 64 -15.05 -16.20 7.86
N THR A 65 -15.62 -16.55 9.01
CA THR A 65 -15.00 -16.43 10.32
C THR A 65 -13.63 -17.13 10.32
N ILE A 66 -12.56 -16.35 10.35
CA ILE A 66 -11.29 -16.80 10.90
C ILE A 66 -11.28 -16.27 12.34
N ASP A 67 -11.49 -17.20 13.27
CA ASP A 67 -11.53 -16.93 14.70
C ASP A 67 -10.18 -16.37 15.16
N THR A 68 -10.15 -15.08 15.50
CA THR A 68 -9.01 -14.41 16.13
C THR A 68 -9.45 -13.82 17.47
N GLN A 69 -10.00 -14.68 18.34
CA GLN A 69 -10.00 -14.39 19.77
C GLN A 69 -8.59 -14.52 20.34
N SER A 70 -7.91 -13.40 20.54
CA SER A 70 -6.88 -13.29 21.58
C SER A 70 -6.60 -11.83 21.89
N SER A 71 -7.44 -11.24 22.73
CA SER A 71 -7.09 -10.03 23.47
C SER A 71 -6.15 -10.42 24.61
N ILE A 72 -4.85 -10.18 24.46
CA ILE A 72 -3.89 -10.33 25.55
C ILE A 72 -2.94 -9.13 25.57
N ARG A 73 -3.13 -8.26 26.56
CA ARG A 73 -2.16 -7.23 26.97
C ARG A 73 -1.12 -7.88 27.87
N TYR A 74 0.13 -8.00 27.43
CA TYR A 74 1.27 -8.16 28.35
C TYR A 74 2.52 -7.42 27.85
N SER A 75 3.13 -6.69 28.77
CA SER A 75 4.45 -6.09 28.68
C SER A 75 5.53 -7.15 28.98
N ILE A 76 6.43 -7.41 28.04
CA ILE A 76 7.60 -8.26 28.26
C ILE A 76 8.86 -7.55 27.76
N GLU A 77 9.80 -7.31 28.67
CA GLU A 77 11.20 -6.95 28.42
C GLU A 77 11.97 -8.20 27.99
N LEU A 78 12.68 -8.16 26.86
CA LEU A 78 13.51 -9.28 26.39
C LEU A 78 14.88 -8.82 25.89
N ASN A 79 15.91 -9.28 26.60
CA ASN A 79 17.32 -9.29 26.19
C ASN A 79 17.54 -10.33 25.08
N TYR A 80 17.93 -9.90 23.87
CA TYR A 80 18.35 -10.80 22.79
C TYR A 80 19.73 -10.41 22.23
N SER A 81 20.71 -11.25 22.53
CA SER A 81 22.05 -11.26 21.95
C SER A 81 22.14 -12.36 20.88
N ALA A 82 22.08 -11.98 19.59
CA ALA A 82 22.56 -12.80 18.47
C ALA A 82 22.91 -11.91 17.25
N PRO A 83 24.04 -12.17 16.54
CA PRO A 83 24.52 -11.34 15.44
C PRO A 83 24.16 -11.93 14.06
N ILE A 84 23.28 -11.26 13.34
CA ILE A 84 23.00 -11.46 11.90
C ILE A 84 22.71 -10.05 11.40
N ASP A 85 23.44 -9.50 10.42
CA ASP A 85 23.27 -8.16 9.84
C ASP A 85 21.83 -7.62 9.95
N VAL A 86 21.55 -6.96 11.06
CA VAL A 86 20.22 -6.48 11.40
C VAL A 86 20.15 -5.09 10.82
N ASP A 87 19.34 -4.92 9.78
CA ASP A 87 18.92 -3.59 9.35
C ASP A 87 18.12 -2.95 10.49
N TYR A 88 18.82 -2.17 11.34
CA TYR A 88 18.32 -1.55 12.57
C TYR A 88 17.05 -0.73 12.30
N SER A 89 16.90 -0.17 11.10
CA SER A 89 15.73 0.59 10.64
C SER A 89 14.42 -0.18 10.77
N ALA A 90 14.40 -1.46 10.40
CA ALA A 90 13.19 -2.27 10.44
C ALA A 90 12.82 -2.69 11.87
N ARG A 91 13.80 -2.86 12.77
CA ARG A 91 13.52 -3.19 14.18
C ARG A 91 12.99 -1.98 14.93
N ASP A 92 13.54 -0.80 14.69
CA ASP A 92 13.03 0.44 15.27
C ASP A 92 11.64 0.78 14.76
N LEU A 93 11.36 0.52 13.48
CA LEU A 93 10.02 0.69 12.91
C LEU A 93 9.02 -0.29 13.51
N VAL A 94 9.37 -1.58 13.63
CA VAL A 94 8.52 -2.58 14.30
C VAL A 94 8.29 -2.21 15.76
N ARG A 95 9.30 -1.71 16.48
CA ARG A 95 9.15 -1.21 17.85
C ARG A 95 8.22 0.01 17.92
N LYS A 96 8.36 0.95 16.99
CA LYS A 96 7.47 2.11 16.87
C LYS A 96 6.03 1.66 16.65
N PHE A 97 5.77 0.71 15.75
CA PHE A 97 4.42 0.16 15.54
C PHE A 97 3.92 -0.71 16.69
N ARG A 98 4.80 -1.25 17.53
CA ARG A 98 4.45 -2.02 18.73
C ARG A 98 4.04 -1.12 19.89
N GLU A 99 4.70 0.02 20.05
CA GLU A 99 4.49 0.96 21.16
C GLU A 99 3.48 2.07 20.81
N ALA A 100 3.32 2.39 19.52
CA ALA A 100 2.29 3.31 19.05
C ALA A 100 0.93 2.60 18.95
N GLU A 101 -0.13 3.27 19.38
CA GLU A 101 -1.49 2.91 18.96
C GLU A 101 -1.55 3.07 17.44
N VAL A 102 -1.48 1.96 16.69
CA VAL A 102 -1.64 1.97 15.24
C VAL A 102 -2.97 2.63 14.91
N THR A 103 -2.98 3.60 14.00
CA THR A 103 -4.23 4.26 13.63
C THR A 103 -5.23 3.21 13.11
N PRO A 104 -6.44 3.14 13.69
CA PRO A 104 -7.45 2.17 13.25
C PRO A 104 -7.90 2.46 11.82
N ALA A 105 -8.54 1.46 11.20
CA ALA A 105 -9.20 1.66 9.92
C ALA A 105 -10.29 2.73 10.05
N LEU A 106 -10.39 3.58 9.04
CA LEU A 106 -11.47 4.57 8.94
C LEU A 106 -12.81 3.87 8.61
N PRO A 107 -13.96 4.44 9.01
CA PRO A 107 -15.27 3.92 8.63
C PRO A 107 -15.43 3.80 7.11
N ILE A 108 -16.07 2.72 6.65
CA ILE A 108 -16.17 2.37 5.22
C ILE A 108 -16.81 3.52 4.42
N GLY A 109 -16.18 3.86 3.29
CA GLY A 109 -16.65 4.92 2.41
C GLY A 109 -17.87 4.52 1.60
N LYS A 110 -18.86 5.42 1.52
CA LYS A 110 -20.11 5.22 0.75
C LYS A 110 -19.80 4.96 -0.73
N ARG A 111 -20.31 3.85 -1.28
CA ARG A 111 -20.07 3.42 -2.67
C ARG A 111 -21.15 3.91 -3.63
N LYS A 112 -21.26 5.23 -3.80
CA LYS A 112 -22.34 5.84 -4.61
C LYS A 112 -21.90 6.34 -5.98
N ILE A 113 -20.60 6.47 -6.20
CA ILE A 113 -20.04 7.14 -7.38
C ILE A 113 -19.38 6.11 -8.29
N PRO A 114 -19.66 6.09 -9.61
CA PRO A 114 -18.93 5.27 -10.55
C PRO A 114 -17.42 5.56 -10.52
N VAL A 115 -16.58 4.53 -10.65
CA VAL A 115 -15.12 4.73 -10.55
C VAL A 115 -14.57 5.74 -11.56
N ASN A 116 -15.17 5.79 -12.76
CA ASN A 116 -14.78 6.75 -13.79
C ASN A 116 -15.07 8.20 -13.36
N GLU A 117 -16.21 8.46 -12.72
CA GLU A 117 -16.56 9.80 -12.23
C GLU A 117 -15.66 10.22 -11.06
N LEU A 118 -15.35 9.28 -10.16
CA LEU A 118 -14.41 9.52 -9.06
C LEU A 118 -12.99 9.79 -9.59
N LEU A 119 -12.55 9.07 -10.62
CA LEU A 119 -11.25 9.27 -11.26
C LEU A 119 -11.18 10.63 -11.98
N GLU A 120 -12.23 11.04 -12.69
CA GLU A 120 -12.29 12.38 -13.29
C GLU A 120 -12.24 13.49 -12.24
N SER A 121 -12.92 13.30 -11.10
CA SER A 121 -12.83 14.22 -9.96
C SER A 121 -11.39 14.30 -9.43
N CYS A 122 -10.70 13.16 -9.30
CA CYS A 122 -9.29 13.12 -8.91
C CYS A 122 -8.38 13.83 -9.92
N LYS A 123 -8.65 13.71 -11.23
CA LYS A 123 -7.90 14.43 -12.27
C LYS A 123 -8.07 15.94 -12.15
N VAL A 124 -9.26 16.42 -11.83
CA VAL A 124 -9.52 17.85 -11.55
C VAL A 124 -8.71 18.32 -10.34
N ILE A 125 -8.78 17.59 -9.23
CA ILE A 125 -8.01 17.89 -8.00
C ILE A 125 -6.51 17.96 -8.30
N ALA A 126 -5.99 16.94 -8.98
CA ALA A 126 -4.57 16.85 -9.32
C ALA A 126 -4.13 17.96 -10.29
N ARG A 127 -4.98 18.37 -11.24
CA ARG A 127 -4.71 19.52 -12.13
C ARG A 127 -4.63 20.81 -11.33
N ASP A 128 -5.54 21.01 -10.38
CA ASP A 128 -5.57 22.24 -9.57
C ASP A 128 -4.35 22.31 -8.64
N PHE A 129 -3.98 21.19 -8.00
CA PHE A 129 -2.74 21.05 -7.25
C PHE A 129 -1.50 21.37 -8.10
N ARG A 130 -1.40 20.77 -9.30
CA ARG A 130 -0.30 21.02 -10.23
C ARG A 130 -0.16 22.48 -10.60
N LYS A 131 -1.28 23.12 -10.97
CA LYS A 131 -1.32 24.53 -11.37
C LYS A 131 -0.85 25.45 -10.25
N GLN A 132 -1.29 25.20 -9.01
CA GLN A 132 -0.92 26.03 -7.85
C GLN A 132 0.55 25.86 -7.45
N ASN A 133 1.13 24.68 -7.68
CA ASN A 133 2.50 24.37 -7.27
C ASN A 133 3.53 24.40 -8.42
N GLY A 134 3.11 24.74 -9.64
CA GLY A 134 3.99 24.77 -10.82
C GLY A 134 4.53 23.39 -11.23
N ILE A 135 3.78 22.31 -10.95
CA ILE A 135 4.19 20.93 -11.23
C ILE A 135 3.67 20.52 -12.61
N THR A 136 4.55 20.03 -13.47
CA THR A 136 4.19 19.48 -14.79
C THR A 136 3.84 17.99 -14.71
N GLU A 137 3.17 17.43 -15.70
CA GLU A 137 2.87 16.00 -15.81
C GLU A 137 4.12 15.14 -16.03
N THR A 138 5.14 15.70 -16.68
CA THR A 138 6.38 14.96 -17.00
C THR A 138 7.12 14.58 -15.71
N ASN A 139 7.41 13.30 -15.51
CA ASN A 139 8.08 12.74 -14.33
C ASN A 139 7.40 13.03 -12.99
N ASN A 140 6.11 13.36 -12.96
CA ASN A 140 5.37 13.60 -11.72
C ASN A 140 4.06 12.82 -11.72
N LEU A 141 3.85 12.00 -10.69
CA LEU A 141 2.58 11.34 -10.39
C LEU A 141 1.91 12.06 -9.22
N VAL A 142 0.60 12.29 -9.32
CA VAL A 142 -0.23 12.72 -8.20
C VAL A 142 -1.11 11.55 -7.77
N ILE A 143 -1.02 11.13 -6.52
CA ILE A 143 -1.91 10.13 -5.93
C ILE A 143 -2.92 10.88 -5.07
N VAL A 144 -4.19 10.87 -5.46
CA VAL A 144 -5.28 11.45 -4.67
C VAL A 144 -5.84 10.36 -3.77
N THR A 145 -5.69 10.53 -2.45
CA THR A 145 -6.36 9.64 -1.50
C THR A 145 -7.78 10.14 -1.22
N THR A 146 -8.75 9.24 -1.02
CA THR A 146 -10.15 9.65 -0.78
C THR A 146 -10.85 8.72 0.19
N THR A 147 -11.84 9.25 0.91
CA THR A 147 -12.77 8.46 1.72
C THR A 147 -14.05 8.08 0.96
N GLN A 148 -14.17 8.49 -0.30
CA GLN A 148 -15.30 8.17 -1.16
C GLN A 148 -15.12 6.77 -1.78
N GLY A 149 -16.12 5.93 -1.55
CA GLY A 149 -16.20 4.62 -2.20
C GLY A 149 -16.69 4.74 -3.65
N ASN A 150 -16.33 3.76 -4.47
CA ASN A 150 -16.85 3.64 -5.83
C ASN A 150 -17.73 2.40 -6.01
N THR A 151 -18.66 2.46 -6.95
CA THR A 151 -19.62 1.37 -7.23
C THR A 151 -18.95 0.08 -7.71
N ASN A 152 -17.73 0.17 -8.26
CA ASN A 152 -16.95 -0.97 -8.71
C ASN A 152 -16.14 -1.62 -7.56
N ASN A 153 -16.17 -1.05 -6.36
CA ASN A 153 -15.41 -1.49 -5.21
C ASN A 153 -13.89 -1.62 -5.49
N PHE A 154 -13.36 -0.71 -6.31
CA PHE A 154 -11.93 -0.65 -6.60
C PHE A 154 -11.19 0.10 -5.50
N PHE A 155 -10.20 -0.56 -4.93
CA PHE A 155 -9.33 0.01 -3.90
C PHE A 155 -8.46 1.16 -4.43
N ALA A 156 -7.90 0.99 -5.62
CA ALA A 156 -7.02 1.97 -6.26
C ALA A 156 -7.09 1.80 -7.77
N GLU A 157 -7.09 2.93 -8.50
CA GLU A 157 -7.26 2.96 -9.95
C GLU A 157 -6.56 4.17 -10.58
N GLY A 158 -6.41 4.15 -11.90
CA GLY A 158 -5.78 5.22 -12.67
C GLY A 158 -4.29 5.00 -12.91
N ALA A 159 -3.53 6.11 -12.91
CA ALA A 159 -2.13 6.22 -13.30
C ALA A 159 -1.90 6.18 -14.84
N ASP A 160 -2.59 7.02 -15.60
CA ASP A 160 -2.32 7.23 -17.03
C ASP A 160 -1.19 8.25 -17.24
N ILE A 161 -0.26 8.05 -18.18
CA ILE A 161 0.83 9.02 -18.45
C ILE A 161 0.32 10.36 -19.00
N ILE A 162 -0.85 10.39 -19.66
CA ILE A 162 -1.45 11.62 -20.20
C ILE A 162 -1.95 12.49 -19.04
N THR A 163 -2.52 11.86 -18.01
CA THR A 163 -2.94 12.51 -16.77
C THR A 163 -2.42 11.69 -15.60
N PRO A 164 -1.14 11.85 -15.19
CA PRO A 164 -0.46 10.97 -14.23
C PRO A 164 -1.02 11.16 -12.83
N THR A 165 -2.24 10.66 -12.66
CA THR A 165 -3.09 10.81 -11.51
C THR A 165 -3.61 9.42 -11.16
N ALA A 166 -3.37 9.01 -9.92
CA ALA A 166 -3.91 7.78 -9.37
C ALA A 166 -4.89 8.13 -8.25
N LEU A 167 -5.84 7.24 -8.03
CA LEU A 167 -6.80 7.26 -6.95
C LEU A 167 -6.45 6.11 -6.00
N VAL A 168 -6.50 6.37 -4.69
CA VAL A 168 -6.45 5.32 -3.65
C VAL A 168 -7.53 5.60 -2.60
N GLN A 169 -8.45 4.67 -2.40
CA GLN A 169 -9.47 4.78 -1.35
C GLN A 169 -8.88 4.36 0.00
N ILE A 170 -8.86 5.27 0.98
CA ILE A 170 -8.21 5.10 2.29
C ILE A 170 -9.12 4.57 3.40
N ASN A 171 -10.37 4.25 3.07
CA ASN A 171 -11.34 3.63 3.97
C ASN A 171 -12.11 2.50 3.26
N HIS A 172 -11.40 1.74 2.43
CA HIS A 172 -11.99 0.64 1.69
C HIS A 172 -12.26 -0.57 2.61
N THR A 173 -13.22 -1.43 2.25
CA THR A 173 -13.59 -2.60 3.07
C THR A 173 -12.42 -3.55 3.37
N VAL A 174 -11.51 -3.75 2.41
CA VAL A 174 -10.27 -4.53 2.63
C VAL A 174 -9.38 -4.01 3.77
N MET A 175 -9.51 -2.73 4.12
CA MET A 175 -8.75 -2.10 5.21
C MET A 175 -9.34 -2.39 6.58
N GLN A 176 -10.57 -2.90 6.66
CA GLN A 176 -11.21 -3.23 7.95
C GLN A 176 -10.59 -4.46 8.61
N GLU A 177 -9.84 -5.26 7.84
CA GLU A 177 -9.12 -6.42 8.36
C GLU A 177 -7.61 -6.18 8.34
N GLY A 178 -6.93 -6.68 9.38
CA GLY A 178 -5.49 -6.58 9.68
C GLY A 178 -4.89 -5.18 9.58
N ASN A 179 -3.62 -5.05 9.13
CA ASN A 179 -2.88 -3.77 9.12
C ASN A 179 -3.14 -2.91 7.87
N PRO A 180 -3.95 -1.84 7.93
CA PRO A 180 -4.39 -1.13 6.73
C PRO A 180 -3.32 -0.18 6.18
N HIS A 181 -2.46 0.39 7.04
CA HIS A 181 -1.33 1.23 6.65
C HIS A 181 -0.30 0.46 5.80
N LEU A 182 -0.13 -0.86 6.01
CA LEU A 182 0.77 -1.70 5.20
C LEU A 182 0.26 -1.85 3.77
N LEU A 183 -1.04 -2.10 3.61
CA LEU A 183 -1.66 -2.19 2.29
C LEU A 183 -1.63 -0.83 1.58
N LEU A 184 -1.93 0.25 2.32
CA LEU A 184 -1.87 1.61 1.78
C LEU A 184 -0.46 1.98 1.30
N THR A 185 0.58 1.67 2.09
CA THR A 185 2.00 1.84 1.73
C THR A 185 2.32 1.10 0.43
N TYR A 186 1.89 -0.16 0.33
CA TYR A 186 2.10 -0.97 -0.86
C TYR A 186 1.52 -0.29 -2.10
N TYR A 187 0.28 0.19 -2.03
CA TYR A 187 -0.36 0.83 -3.17
C TYR A 187 0.25 2.18 -3.53
N MET A 188 0.63 3.01 -2.54
CA MET A 188 1.37 4.25 -2.78
C MET A 188 2.67 4.00 -3.56
N ALA A 189 3.39 2.91 -3.26
CA ALA A 189 4.59 2.51 -3.99
C ALA A 189 4.32 1.78 -5.32
N ALA A 190 3.16 1.17 -5.49
CA ALA A 190 2.78 0.47 -6.72
C ALA A 190 2.28 1.41 -7.83
N MET A 191 1.62 2.52 -7.47
CA MET A 191 1.07 3.45 -8.47
C MET A 191 2.11 4.03 -9.44
N PRO A 192 3.34 4.40 -9.03
CA PRO A 192 4.39 4.81 -9.96
C PRO A 192 4.76 3.72 -10.99
N LEU A 193 4.80 2.45 -10.59
CA LEU A 193 5.05 1.34 -11.51
C LEU A 193 3.89 1.12 -12.48
N LYS A 194 2.65 1.26 -11.99
CA LYS A 194 1.47 1.26 -12.86
C LYS A 194 1.54 2.39 -13.89
N ALA A 195 1.85 3.61 -13.44
CA ALA A 195 1.97 4.80 -14.29
C ALA A 195 2.97 4.62 -15.44
N LEU A 196 4.15 4.12 -15.10
CA LEU A 196 5.26 3.98 -16.05
C LEU A 196 5.12 2.74 -16.94
N GLY A 197 4.52 1.67 -16.41
CA GLY A 197 4.57 0.34 -17.01
C GLY A 197 3.28 -0.17 -17.62
N PHE A 198 2.12 0.36 -17.25
CA PHE A 198 0.83 -0.24 -17.57
C PHE A 198 -0.19 0.80 -18.05
N ASN A 199 0.31 1.90 -18.61
CA ASN A 199 -0.54 2.96 -19.12
C ASN A 199 -1.30 2.51 -20.38
N ASP A 200 -2.52 2.04 -20.19
CA ASP A 200 -3.44 1.69 -21.27
C ASP A 200 -4.88 1.94 -20.83
N PRO A 201 -5.72 2.59 -21.65
CA PRO A 201 -7.14 2.79 -21.35
C PRO A 201 -7.90 1.49 -21.10
N ASP A 202 -7.40 0.36 -21.61
CA ASP A 202 -7.95 -0.99 -21.44
C ASP A 202 -7.16 -1.82 -20.40
N TYR A 203 -6.54 -1.15 -19.42
CA TYR A 203 -5.70 -1.75 -18.39
C TYR A 203 -6.35 -2.99 -17.73
N ILE A 204 -7.63 -2.89 -17.36
CA ILE A 204 -8.33 -3.97 -16.65
C ILE A 204 -8.36 -5.26 -17.47
N ASN A 205 -8.64 -5.16 -18.77
CA ASN A 205 -8.74 -6.35 -19.62
C ASN A 205 -7.36 -6.88 -20.04
N LYS A 206 -6.36 -6.01 -20.18
CA LYS A 206 -5.02 -6.39 -20.68
C LYS A 206 -4.05 -6.83 -19.59
N TYR A 207 -4.10 -6.23 -18.41
CA TYR A 207 -3.01 -6.31 -17.44
C TYR A 207 -3.44 -6.69 -16.02
N ALA A 208 -4.70 -6.47 -15.65
CA ALA A 208 -5.17 -6.85 -14.32
C ALA A 208 -5.26 -8.38 -14.19
N HIS A 209 -4.87 -8.91 -13.03
CA HIS A 209 -5.10 -10.32 -12.75
C HIS A 209 -6.46 -10.52 -12.10
N GLN A 210 -7.32 -11.28 -12.76
CA GLN A 210 -8.60 -11.72 -12.20
C GLN A 210 -8.38 -12.66 -11.02
N ASN A 211 -7.44 -13.60 -11.16
CA ASN A 211 -7.02 -14.49 -10.07
C ASN A 211 -5.87 -13.84 -9.29
N THR A 212 -6.00 -13.81 -7.97
CA THR A 212 -4.97 -13.26 -7.08
C THR A 212 -3.69 -14.09 -7.11
N LYS A 213 -2.54 -13.44 -7.31
CA LYS A 213 -1.20 -14.04 -7.36
C LYS A 213 -0.22 -13.42 -6.36
N GLY A 214 -0.65 -12.42 -5.61
CA GLY A 214 0.21 -11.54 -4.81
C GLY A 214 1.02 -10.55 -5.65
N CYS A 215 0.56 -10.19 -6.85
CA CYS A 215 1.20 -9.20 -7.70
C CYS A 215 0.53 -7.83 -7.56
N MET A 216 1.25 -6.75 -7.86
CA MET A 216 0.73 -5.37 -7.84
C MET A 216 -0.54 -5.17 -8.70
N ASN A 217 -0.69 -5.94 -9.78
CA ASN A 217 -1.83 -5.84 -10.71
C ASN A 217 -3.00 -6.79 -10.39
N ASP A 218 -3.00 -7.51 -9.25
CA ASP A 218 -4.19 -8.28 -8.86
C ASP A 218 -5.38 -7.38 -8.58
N LEU A 219 -6.55 -7.74 -9.12
CA LEU A 219 -7.80 -6.99 -9.00
C LEU A 219 -8.61 -7.36 -7.75
N GLY A 220 -8.53 -8.62 -7.30
CA GLY A 220 -9.34 -9.11 -6.18
C GLY A 220 -10.84 -9.16 -6.49
N ALA A 221 -11.20 -9.49 -7.74
CA ALA A 221 -12.56 -9.38 -8.25
C ALA A 221 -13.57 -10.33 -7.58
N GLU A 222 -13.11 -11.51 -7.15
CA GLU A 222 -13.96 -12.50 -6.45
C GLU A 222 -14.04 -12.24 -4.94
N ASP A 223 -12.94 -11.79 -4.35
CA ASP A 223 -12.83 -11.48 -2.92
C ASP A 223 -11.75 -10.40 -2.75
N VAL A 224 -12.18 -9.20 -2.34
CA VAL A 224 -11.29 -8.05 -2.16
C VAL A 224 -10.33 -8.24 -0.99
N TYR A 225 -10.64 -9.11 -0.01
CA TYR A 225 -9.73 -9.41 1.09
C TYR A 225 -8.48 -10.17 0.63
N HIS A 226 -8.53 -10.84 -0.53
CA HIS A 226 -7.35 -11.45 -1.12
C HIS A 226 -6.27 -10.42 -1.51
N LEU A 227 -6.59 -9.13 -1.67
CA LEU A 227 -5.59 -8.10 -1.94
C LEU A 227 -4.54 -8.00 -0.82
N ARG A 228 -4.87 -8.44 0.40
CA ARG A 228 -3.94 -8.50 1.54
C ARG A 228 -2.74 -9.41 1.28
N ILE A 229 -2.86 -10.41 0.42
CA ILE A 229 -1.72 -11.28 0.09
C ILE A 229 -0.54 -10.50 -0.53
N LYS A 230 -0.80 -9.34 -1.16
CA LYS A 230 0.24 -8.45 -1.71
C LYS A 230 1.22 -7.96 -0.64
N THR A 231 0.73 -7.71 0.58
CA THR A 231 1.60 -7.30 1.69
C THR A 231 2.45 -8.47 2.18
N LYS A 232 2.03 -9.73 1.97
CA LYS A 232 2.81 -10.92 2.35
C LYS A 232 3.81 -11.36 1.28
N THR A 233 3.50 -11.18 0.01
CA THR A 233 4.35 -11.63 -1.11
C THR A 233 5.35 -10.56 -1.53
N ALA A 234 4.95 -9.27 -1.51
CA ALA A 234 5.75 -8.16 -2.02
C ALA A 234 6.31 -8.38 -3.44
N ASP A 235 5.58 -9.13 -4.27
CA ASP A 235 6.10 -9.61 -5.56
C ASP A 235 5.48 -8.87 -6.76
N ILE A 236 6.18 -8.97 -7.88
CA ILE A 236 5.71 -8.62 -9.21
C ILE A 236 5.84 -9.89 -10.04
N CYS A 237 4.73 -10.40 -10.58
CA CYS A 237 4.76 -11.66 -11.34
C CYS A 237 5.62 -11.52 -12.62
N GLU A 238 6.08 -12.65 -13.17
CA GLU A 238 6.93 -12.65 -14.37
C GLU A 238 6.28 -11.94 -15.57
N THR A 239 4.97 -12.07 -15.75
CA THR A 239 4.24 -11.34 -16.81
C THR A 239 4.34 -9.83 -16.62
N CYS A 240 4.12 -9.33 -15.39
CA CYS A 240 4.23 -7.91 -15.08
C CYS A 240 5.68 -7.40 -15.17
N LYS A 241 6.66 -8.20 -14.73
CA LYS A 241 8.10 -7.89 -14.91
C LYS A 241 8.46 -7.74 -16.38
N LYS A 242 7.96 -8.65 -17.23
CA LYS A 242 8.17 -8.57 -18.67
C LYS A 242 7.59 -7.29 -19.25
N ILE A 243 6.36 -6.92 -18.88
CA ILE A 243 5.72 -5.68 -19.35
C ILE A 243 6.52 -4.45 -18.92
N LEU A 244 6.96 -4.37 -17.65
CA LEU A 244 7.83 -3.29 -17.17
C LEU A 244 9.12 -3.18 -17.99
N SER A 245 9.73 -4.32 -18.33
CA SER A 245 10.93 -4.38 -19.17
C SER A 245 10.67 -3.94 -20.61
N ASP A 246 9.60 -4.45 -21.23
CA ASP A 246 9.20 -4.12 -22.61
C ASP A 246 8.89 -2.62 -22.76
N ASN A 247 8.24 -2.04 -21.75
CA ASN A 247 7.94 -0.60 -21.65
C ASN A 247 9.13 0.24 -21.15
N LYS A 248 10.31 -0.37 -21.00
CA LYS A 248 11.58 0.29 -20.66
C LYS A 248 11.50 1.11 -19.36
N VAL A 249 10.72 0.65 -18.39
CA VAL A 249 10.68 1.29 -17.07
C VAL A 249 12.08 1.20 -16.44
N PRO A 250 12.68 2.32 -15.99
CA PRO A 250 14.04 2.31 -15.47
C PRO A 250 14.23 1.35 -14.30
N TYR A 251 15.19 0.44 -14.41
CA TYR A 251 15.47 -0.55 -13.36
C TYR A 251 15.72 0.07 -11.97
N PRO A 252 16.43 1.22 -11.84
CA PRO A 252 16.59 1.87 -10.53
C PRO A 252 15.26 2.27 -9.86
N ILE A 253 14.26 2.70 -10.64
CA ILE A 253 12.90 2.96 -10.14
C ILE A 253 12.24 1.66 -9.68
N ILE A 254 12.29 0.61 -10.51
CA ILE A 254 11.73 -0.71 -10.14
C ILE A 254 12.38 -1.25 -8.86
N SER A 255 13.70 -1.14 -8.75
CA SER A 255 14.46 -1.63 -7.61
C SER A 255 14.10 -0.89 -6.32
N GLN A 256 14.02 0.45 -6.36
CA GLN A 256 13.62 1.25 -5.20
C GLN A 256 12.19 0.89 -4.73
N LEU A 257 11.23 0.84 -5.65
CA LEU A 257 9.82 0.57 -5.31
C LEU A 257 9.61 -0.86 -4.81
N ARG A 258 10.33 -1.84 -5.37
CA ARG A 258 10.37 -3.21 -4.82
C ARG A 258 11.02 -3.27 -3.44
N GLY A 259 11.96 -2.37 -3.14
CA GLY A 259 12.52 -2.21 -1.79
C GLY A 259 11.44 -1.84 -0.76
N ILE A 260 10.53 -0.93 -1.12
CA ILE A 260 9.38 -0.56 -0.28
C ILE A 260 8.43 -1.76 -0.09
N PHE A 261 8.11 -2.50 -1.16
CA PHE A 261 7.30 -3.72 -1.03
C PHE A 261 7.95 -4.72 -0.08
N GLY A 262 9.26 -4.94 -0.20
CA GLY A 262 10.01 -5.83 0.67
C GLY A 262 9.96 -5.41 2.15
N LEU A 263 10.01 -4.10 2.43
CA LEU A 263 9.84 -3.57 3.77
C LEU A 263 8.43 -3.83 4.31
N VAL A 264 7.38 -3.55 3.52
CA VAL A 264 5.99 -3.87 3.87
C VAL A 264 5.83 -5.34 4.25
N ARG A 265 6.40 -6.25 3.44
CA ARG A 265 6.38 -7.68 3.72
C ARG A 265 7.10 -8.07 4.99
N LYS A 266 8.27 -7.48 5.23
CA LYS A 266 9.03 -7.73 6.46
C LYS A 266 8.22 -7.32 7.69
N ILE A 267 7.55 -6.16 7.65
CA ILE A 267 6.69 -5.71 8.75
C ILE A 267 5.48 -6.64 8.92
N GLN A 268 4.78 -6.98 7.82
CA GLN A 268 3.60 -7.86 7.87
C GLN A 268 3.93 -9.22 8.49
N ILE A 269 5.01 -9.87 8.05
CA ILE A 269 5.43 -11.19 8.57
C ILE A 269 5.80 -11.07 10.05
N ASN A 270 6.56 -10.04 10.45
CA ASN A 270 6.94 -9.86 11.85
C ASN A 270 5.74 -9.63 12.78
N ILE A 271 4.71 -8.91 12.32
CA ILE A 271 3.47 -8.73 13.08
C ILE A 271 2.76 -10.07 13.24
N GLU A 272 2.62 -10.86 12.16
CA GLU A 272 1.98 -12.18 12.21
C GLU A 272 2.74 -13.17 13.10
N ASP A 273 4.06 -13.25 12.98
CA ASP A 273 4.90 -14.12 13.80
C ASP A 273 4.76 -13.77 15.29
N PHE A 274 4.62 -12.48 15.61
CA PHE A 274 4.39 -12.01 16.98
C PHE A 274 2.98 -12.36 17.48
N GLU A 275 1.95 -12.11 16.66
CA GLU A 275 0.55 -12.43 17.00
C GLU A 275 0.33 -13.94 17.19
N GLN A 276 1.08 -14.77 16.48
CA GLN A 276 0.98 -16.24 16.54
C GLN A 276 1.91 -16.89 17.58
N ASP A 277 2.62 -16.10 18.39
CA ASP A 277 3.60 -16.58 19.39
C ASP A 277 4.58 -17.61 18.80
N TRP A 278 5.06 -17.33 17.58
CA TRP A 278 5.97 -18.24 16.89
C TRP A 278 7.35 -18.24 17.58
N THR A 279 7.57 -19.25 18.42
CA THR A 279 8.93 -19.60 18.87
C THR A 279 9.74 -20.09 17.67
N GLN A 280 11.00 -19.65 17.55
CA GLN A 280 11.88 -20.11 16.47
C GLN A 280 11.92 -21.64 16.43
N PRO A 281 11.59 -22.29 15.30
CA PRO A 281 11.67 -23.73 15.20
C PRO A 281 13.12 -24.18 15.43
N ARG A 282 13.32 -25.11 16.37
CA ARG A 282 14.60 -25.80 16.54
C ARG A 282 14.80 -26.74 15.35
N VAL A 283 15.70 -26.37 14.45
CA VAL A 283 16.15 -27.24 13.35
C VAL A 283 17.36 -28.04 13.82
N GLU A 284 17.17 -29.33 14.08
CA GLU A 284 18.28 -30.26 14.31
C GLU A 284 18.66 -30.94 12.98
N ILE A 285 19.85 -30.62 12.45
CA ILE A 285 20.39 -31.29 11.27
C ILE A 285 20.98 -32.63 11.70
N GLY A 286 20.22 -33.71 11.50
CA GLY A 286 20.71 -35.07 11.73
C GLY A 286 21.72 -35.49 10.66
N ALA A 287 23.01 -35.46 10.97
CA ALA A 287 24.03 -36.06 10.12
C ALA A 287 23.97 -37.59 10.24
N LYS A 288 23.32 -38.26 9.28
CA LYS A 288 23.45 -39.72 9.12
C LYS A 288 24.81 -40.00 8.48
N ARG A 289 25.76 -40.57 9.24
CA ARG A 289 26.94 -41.20 8.65
C ARG A 289 26.46 -42.36 7.78
N LEU A 290 26.66 -42.25 6.47
CA LEU A 290 26.56 -43.39 5.57
C LEU A 290 27.74 -44.32 5.91
N GLY A 291 27.43 -45.47 6.50
CA GLY A 291 28.36 -46.58 6.71
C GLY A 291 28.39 -47.49 5.51
#